data_AF-A0A1M6U9T4-F1
#
_entry.id   AF-A0A1M6U9T4-F1
#
_cell.length_a   1.000
_cell.length_b   1.000
_cell.length_c   1.000
_cell.angle_alpha   90.00
_cell.angle_beta   90.00
_cell.angle_gamma   90.00
#
_symmetry.space_group_name_H-M   'P 1'
#
loop_
_entity.id
_entity.type
_entity.pdbx_description
1 polymer ?
#
loop_
_entity_poly.entity_id
_entity_poly.type
_entity_poly.pdbx_seq_one_letter_code
_entity_poly.pdbx_strand_id
1 'polypeptide(L)'
;MLFNRMQKTILPEELTGVFEKISLADELCKAYTHVNREVVKVGLLVMMLQSKGLIHSGLDGLLVYLADLSMEDRIEICHVITQAQTEYATGEAKIIQYFCH
;
A
#
# COMPACT_ATOMS: atom_id res chain seq x y z
N MET A 1 2.73 -0.48 -14.72
CA MET A 1 4.10 0.03 -14.97
C MET A 1 4.85 0.46 -13.71
N LEU A 2 4.15 0.77 -12.60
CA LEU A 2 4.70 1.03 -11.26
C LEU A 2 5.69 -0.05 -10.77
N PHE A 3 5.35 -1.33 -10.94
CA PHE A 3 6.21 -2.48 -10.60
C PHE A 3 7.58 -2.47 -11.29
N ASN A 4 7.68 -1.98 -12.53
CA ASN A 4 8.94 -1.98 -13.30
C ASN A 4 9.87 -0.81 -12.93
N ARG A 5 9.34 0.27 -12.35
CA ARG A 5 10.17 1.40 -11.88
C ARG A 5 10.81 1.10 -10.52
N MET A 6 10.12 0.40 -9.63
CA MET A 6 10.64 0.07 -8.30
C MET A 6 11.74 -1.01 -8.31
N GLN A 7 11.73 -1.90 -9.31
CA GLN A 7 12.74 -2.97 -9.45
C GLN A 7 14.17 -2.46 -9.71
N LYS A 8 14.36 -1.21 -10.16
CA LYS A 8 15.69 -0.68 -10.48
C LYS A 8 16.44 -0.07 -9.30
N THR A 9 15.81 0.12 -8.15
CA THR A 9 16.41 0.82 -7.00
C THR A 9 16.35 0.04 -5.69
N ILE A 10 15.43 -0.92 -5.56
CA ILE A 10 15.22 -1.69 -4.33
C ILE A 10 15.74 -3.11 -4.54
N LEU A 11 16.64 -3.56 -3.66
CA LEU A 11 17.18 -4.92 -3.76
C LEU A 11 16.09 -5.96 -3.40
N PRO A 12 16.04 -7.12 -4.07
CA PRO A 12 15.03 -8.16 -3.78
C PRO A 12 14.98 -8.58 -2.31
N GLU A 13 16.13 -8.53 -1.63
CA GLU A 13 16.29 -8.84 -0.20
C GLU A 13 15.53 -7.85 0.70
N GLU A 14 15.46 -6.58 0.31
CA GLU A 14 14.74 -5.54 1.04
C GLU A 14 13.22 -5.75 0.95
N LEU A 15 12.76 -6.48 -0.07
CA LEU A 15 11.35 -6.84 -0.30
C LEU A 15 10.93 -8.17 0.33
N THR A 16 11.83 -8.83 1.08
CA THR A 16 11.53 -10.11 1.74
C THR A 16 10.27 -9.98 2.62
N GLY A 17 9.29 -10.87 2.39
CA GLY A 17 8.01 -10.92 3.09
C GLY A 17 6.97 -9.86 2.68
N VAL A 18 7.33 -8.89 1.83
CA VAL A 18 6.38 -7.85 1.35
C VAL A 18 5.36 -8.45 0.41
N PHE A 19 5.82 -9.17 -0.61
CA PHE A 19 4.91 -9.78 -1.59
C PHE A 19 4.03 -10.88 -0.98
N GLU A 20 4.54 -11.62 0.00
CA GLU A 20 3.74 -12.61 0.73
C GLU A 20 2.58 -11.96 1.48
N LYS A 21 2.84 -10.86 2.20
CA LYS A 21 1.78 -10.09 2.89
C LYS A 21 0.77 -9.51 1.90
N ILE A 22 1.23 -9.00 0.75
CA ILE A 22 0.34 -8.49 -0.30
C ILE A 22 -0.55 -9.61 -0.86
N SER A 23 0.02 -10.79 -1.11
CA SER A 23 -0.76 -11.95 -1.57
C SER A 23 -1.80 -12.40 -0.53
N LEU A 24 -1.42 -12.45 0.75
CA LEU A 24 -2.35 -12.79 1.83
C LEU A 24 -3.46 -11.73 1.99
N ALA A 25 -3.12 -10.45 1.87
CA ALA A 25 -4.11 -9.37 1.88
C ALA A 25 -5.08 -9.48 0.71
N ASP A 26 -4.58 -9.82 -0.48
CA ASP A 26 -5.41 -10.02 -1.66
C ASP A 26 -6.40 -11.20 -1.50
N GLU A 27 -5.95 -12.31 -0.91
CA GLU A 27 -6.84 -13.42 -0.54
C GLU A 27 -7.89 -12.99 0.49
N LEU A 28 -7.50 -12.23 1.51
CA LEU A 28 -8.42 -11.72 2.53
C LEU A 28 -9.49 -10.81 1.92
N CYS A 29 -9.12 -9.93 0.99
CA CYS A 29 -10.07 -9.05 0.31
C CYS A 29 -11.14 -9.82 -0.48
N LYS A 30 -10.88 -11.06 -0.94
CA LYS A 30 -11.90 -11.87 -1.63
C LYS A 30 -13.10 -12.19 -0.74
N ALA A 31 -12.92 -12.21 0.58
CA ALA A 31 -14.02 -12.39 1.54
C ALA A 31 -14.88 -11.12 1.73
N TYR A 32 -14.41 -9.95 1.27
CA TYR A 32 -15.07 -8.66 1.46
C TYR A 32 -15.30 -7.97 0.11
N THR A 33 -16.42 -8.26 -0.53
CA THR A 33 -16.73 -7.79 -1.91
C THR A 33 -16.85 -6.27 -2.07
N HIS A 34 -16.97 -5.53 -0.96
CA HIS A 34 -17.07 -4.06 -0.95
C HIS A 34 -15.70 -3.38 -0.84
N VAL A 35 -14.63 -4.13 -0.59
CA VAL A 35 -13.28 -3.60 -0.43
C VAL A 35 -12.59 -3.49 -1.78
N ASN A 36 -11.97 -2.35 -2.03
CA ASN A 36 -11.15 -2.11 -3.21
C ASN A 36 -9.79 -2.82 -3.07
N ARG A 37 -9.65 -3.97 -3.76
CA ARG A 37 -8.45 -4.83 -3.73
C ARG A 37 -7.18 -4.12 -4.16
N GLU A 38 -7.25 -3.29 -5.20
CA GLU A 38 -6.07 -2.60 -5.72
C GLU A 38 -5.60 -1.51 -4.74
N VAL A 39 -6.52 -0.81 -4.10
CA VAL A 39 -6.20 0.17 -3.05
C VAL A 39 -5.52 -0.49 -1.86
N VAL A 40 -6.00 -1.66 -1.42
CA VAL A 40 -5.34 -2.44 -0.36
C VAL A 40 -3.92 -2.84 -0.76
N LYS A 41 -3.75 -3.42 -1.96
CA LYS A 41 -2.43 -3.89 -2.41
C LYS A 41 -1.42 -2.76 -2.54
N VAL A 42 -1.82 -1.64 -3.16
CA VAL A 42 -0.95 -0.48 -3.34
C VAL A 42 -0.70 0.20 -1.98
N GLY A 43 -1.72 0.37 -1.17
CA GLY A 43 -1.61 0.96 0.17
C GLY A 43 -0.67 0.17 1.08
N LEU A 44 -0.82 -1.16 1.10
CA LEU A 44 0.05 -2.07 1.86
C LEU A 44 1.50 -2.01 1.35
N LEU A 45 1.71 -2.07 0.04
CA LEU A 45 3.03 -1.93 -0.55
C LEU A 45 3.70 -0.63 -0.12
N VAL A 46 3.00 0.49 -0.26
CA VAL A 46 3.52 1.81 0.09
C VAL A 46 3.85 1.92 1.58
N MET A 47 2.95 1.48 2.47
CA MET A 47 3.22 1.51 3.92
C MET A 47 4.40 0.63 4.31
N MET A 48 4.56 -0.53 3.68
CA MET A 48 5.68 -1.42 3.96
C MET A 48 7.01 -0.88 3.42
N LEU A 49 7.00 -0.20 2.28
CA LEU A 49 8.19 0.49 1.77
C LEU A 49 8.56 1.67 2.66
N GLN A 50 7.57 2.40 3.20
CA GLN A 50 7.80 3.48 4.18
C GLN A 50 8.41 2.94 5.47
N SER A 51 7.88 1.86 6.03
CA SER A 51 8.41 1.29 7.29
C SER A 51 9.84 0.75 7.15
N LYS A 52 10.23 0.34 5.94
CA LYS A 52 11.59 -0.05 5.59
C LYS A 52 12.50 1.13 5.21
N GLY A 53 12.01 2.36 5.17
CA GLY A 53 12.77 3.56 4.80
C GLY A 53 13.14 3.66 3.31
N LEU A 54 12.49 2.87 2.46
CA LEU A 54 12.78 2.80 1.01
C LEU A 54 12.11 3.92 0.23
N ILE A 55 11.05 4.50 0.78
CA ILE A 55 10.38 5.68 0.22
C ILE A 55 10.20 6.73 1.31
N HIS A 56 10.17 8.01 0.90
CA HIS A 56 9.99 9.12 1.84
C HIS A 56 8.63 9.04 2.54
N SER A 57 8.64 9.28 3.85
CA SER A 57 7.44 9.46 4.65
C SER A 57 6.75 10.79 4.31
N GLY A 58 5.42 10.83 4.40
CA GLY A 58 4.62 12.02 4.12
C GLY A 58 3.96 12.00 2.75
N LEU A 59 3.01 12.93 2.56
CA LEU A 59 2.12 12.96 1.40
C LEU A 59 2.87 13.20 0.07
N ASP A 60 3.84 14.12 0.09
CA ASP A 60 4.61 14.50 -1.10
C ASP A 60 5.45 13.32 -1.61
N GLY A 61 6.07 12.56 -0.70
CA GLY A 61 6.80 11.34 -1.03
C GLY A 61 5.89 10.30 -1.67
N LEU A 62 4.70 10.11 -1.10
CA LEU A 62 3.70 9.15 -1.57
C LEU A 62 3.21 9.47 -2.99
N LEU A 63 2.92 10.74 -3.27
CA LEU A 63 2.39 11.19 -4.57
C LEU A 63 3.37 10.96 -5.72
N VAL A 64 4.69 10.99 -5.46
CA VAL A 64 5.72 10.67 -6.46
C VAL A 64 5.59 9.21 -6.92
N TYR A 65 5.38 8.27 -6.00
CA TYR A 65 5.24 6.86 -6.33
C TYR A 65 3.89 6.52 -6.95
N LEU A 66 2.85 7.33 -6.69
CA LEU A 66 1.53 7.12 -7.27
C LEU A 66 1.30 7.95 -8.55
N ALA A 67 2.31 8.64 -9.08
CA ALA A 67 2.15 9.61 -10.16
C ALA A 67 1.53 9.05 -11.45
N ASP A 68 1.71 7.76 -11.72
CA ASP A 68 1.19 7.07 -12.91
C ASP A 68 -0.29 6.62 -12.74
N LEU A 69 -0.90 6.82 -11.56
CA LEU A 69 -2.30 6.51 -11.29
C LEU A 69 -3.21 7.72 -11.56
N SER A 70 -4.51 7.45 -11.70
CA SER A 70 -5.50 8.53 -11.82
C SER A 70 -5.51 9.40 -10.56
N MET A 71 -6.00 10.64 -10.68
CA MET A 71 -6.13 11.52 -9.51
C MET A 71 -7.06 10.93 -8.45
N GLU A 72 -8.14 10.28 -8.89
CA GLU A 72 -9.11 9.64 -8.01
C GLU A 72 -8.48 8.50 -7.23
N ASP A 73 -7.79 7.57 -7.92
CA ASP A 73 -7.09 6.45 -7.26
C ASP A 73 -6.02 6.96 -6.27
N ARG A 74 -5.30 8.02 -6.63
CA ARG A 74 -4.30 8.64 -5.74
C ARG A 74 -4.93 9.15 -4.45
N ILE A 75 -6.04 9.87 -4.56
CA ILE A 75 -6.74 10.42 -3.40
C ILE A 75 -7.28 9.28 -2.54
N GLU A 76 -7.86 8.25 -3.15
CA GLU A 76 -8.40 7.09 -2.45
C GLU A 76 -7.30 6.34 -1.67
N ILE A 77 -6.18 6.04 -2.33
CA ILE A 77 -5.02 5.38 -1.70
C ILE A 77 -4.46 6.23 -0.56
N CYS A 78 -4.25 7.54 -0.78
CA CYS A 78 -3.77 8.45 0.27
C CYS A 78 -4.72 8.46 1.48
N HIS A 79 -6.03 8.49 1.23
CA HIS A 79 -7.04 8.50 2.27
C HIS A 79 -7.00 7.21 3.09
N VAL A 80 -6.99 6.05 2.43
CA VAL A 80 -6.94 4.73 3.07
C VAL A 80 -5.65 4.54 3.88
N ILE A 81 -4.49 4.94 3.34
CA ILE A 81 -3.21 4.87 4.07
C ILE A 81 -3.26 5.75 5.33
N THR A 82 -3.81 6.97 5.21
CA THR A 82 -3.96 7.87 6.36
C THR A 82 -4.86 7.23 7.41
N GLN A 83 -6.01 6.67 7.02
CA GLN A 83 -6.91 5.99 7.93
C GLN A 83 -6.25 4.78 8.62
N ALA A 84 -5.43 4.00 7.91
CA ALA A 84 -4.76 2.82 8.46
C ALA A 84 -3.77 3.16 9.59
N GLN A 85 -3.33 4.42 9.69
CA GLN A 85 -2.47 4.93 10.75
C GLN A 85 -3.27 5.48 11.96
N THR A 86 -4.59 5.44 11.91
CA THR A 86 -5.47 5.93 12.98
C THR A 86 -6.19 4.80 13.70
N GLU A 87 -6.76 5.11 14.86
CA GLU A 87 -7.63 4.19 15.60
C GLU A 87 -9.00 3.97 14.92
N TYR A 88 -9.34 4.76 13.91
CA TYR A 88 -10.65 4.77 13.24
C TYR A 88 -10.62 4.12 11.86
N ALA A 89 -9.70 3.19 11.61
CA ALA A 89 -9.58 2.49 10.34
C ALA A 89 -10.88 1.74 9.96
N THR A 90 -11.30 1.83 8.70
CA THR A 90 -12.45 1.10 8.13
C THR A 90 -12.08 0.40 6.82
N GLY A 91 -12.80 -0.68 6.48
CA GLY A 91 -12.66 -1.35 5.18
C GLY A 91 -11.22 -1.75 4.83
N GLU A 92 -10.72 -1.21 3.72
CA GLU A 92 -9.37 -1.34 3.19
C GLU A 92 -8.30 -1.03 4.25
N ALA A 93 -8.51 0.03 5.03
CA ALA A 93 -7.54 0.51 6.01
C ALA A 93 -7.33 -0.51 7.13
N LYS A 94 -8.38 -1.24 7.56
CA LYS A 94 -8.25 -2.30 8.57
C LYS A 94 -7.42 -3.47 8.05
N ILE A 95 -7.58 -3.82 6.78
CA ILE A 95 -6.79 -4.90 6.17
C ILE A 95 -5.32 -4.49 6.12
N ILE A 96 -5.02 -3.27 5.67
CA ILE A 96 -3.65 -2.76 5.67
C ILE A 96 -3.07 -2.73 7.10
N GLN A 97 -3.83 -2.23 8.07
CA GLN A 97 -3.42 -2.17 9.47
C GLN A 97 -3.08 -3.56 10.02
N TYR A 98 -3.89 -4.58 9.72
CA TYR A 98 -3.65 -5.96 10.14
C TYR A 98 -2.31 -6.54 9.66
N PHE A 99 -1.81 -6.14 8.48
CA PHE A 99 -0.54 -6.64 7.95
C PHE A 99 0.67 -5.76 8.33
N CYS A 100 0.43 -4.52 8.75
CA CYS A 100 1.47 -3.55 9.11
C CYS A 100 1.77 -3.47 10.61
N HIS A 101 0.86 -3.93 11.47
CA HIS A 101 1.02 -4.04 12.93
C HIS A 101 1.19 -5.50 13.36
#